data_AF-A0A1Z4GQL8-F1
#
_entry.id   AF-A0A1Z4GQL8-F1
#
_cell.length_a   1.000
_cell.length_b   1.000
_cell.length_c   1.000
_cell.angle_alpha   90.00
_cell.angle_beta   90.00
_cell.angle_gamma   90.00
#
_symmetry.space_group_name_H-M   'P 1'
#
loop_
_entity.id
_entity.type
_entity.pdbx_description
1 polymer ?
#
loop_
_entity_poly.entity_id
_entity_poly.type
_entity_poly.pdbx_seq_one_letter_code
_entity_poly.pdbx_strand_id
1 'polypeptide(L)'
;MNLDTNILPIINLENVSQILLTNIPQDDLLGQLIILKGQFILVEREGKESKYKFLSPEAVEKAFTSKTAASGWLSSNTIWWGKNPEGETIIQFYSPQKYQIQIMGQETEVMTVPMPAFLFAGCGSRYYLWAVKGRVFKPDAQLYKPPLPNVWEDSNICFGGNSLSMCNAATISQVWDLFWKSPFNKDLSQGKSKTHPDNICNQLIKLHASKAKSYPSSDLVPVHSWKVTTPEDIINHLFS
;
A
#
# COMPACT_ATOMS: atom_id res chain seq x y z
N MET A 1 21.95 -4.52 59.58
CA MET A 1 20.68 -4.61 58.83
C MET A 1 19.99 -3.27 58.93
N ASN A 2 19.93 -2.53 57.83
CA ASN A 2 18.83 -1.62 57.49
C ASN A 2 18.84 -1.51 55.96
N LEU A 3 17.71 -1.86 55.35
CA LEU A 3 17.46 -1.82 53.92
C LEU A 3 16.96 -0.41 53.57
N ASP A 4 17.82 0.44 53.03
CA ASP A 4 17.37 1.68 52.41
C ASP A 4 17.13 1.43 50.91
N THR A 5 15.86 1.26 50.59
CA THR A 5 15.31 1.21 49.24
C THR A 5 15.68 2.46 48.44
N ASN A 6 16.26 2.24 47.26
CA ASN A 6 16.61 3.28 46.30
C ASN A 6 15.33 3.82 45.64
N ILE A 7 14.74 4.87 46.22
CA ILE A 7 13.57 5.56 45.65
C ILE A 7 14.10 6.64 44.70
N LEU A 8 13.73 6.56 43.41
CA LEU A 8 14.02 7.60 42.43
C LEU A 8 13.54 8.98 42.95
N PRO A 9 14.29 10.07 42.73
CA PRO A 9 13.87 11.39 43.19
C PRO A 9 12.53 11.78 42.53
N ILE A 10 11.62 12.30 43.34
CA ILE A 10 10.33 12.79 42.87
C ILE A 10 10.60 14.01 41.98
N ILE A 11 10.44 13.85 40.67
CA ILE A 11 10.52 14.95 39.72
C ILE A 11 9.30 15.86 39.96
N ASN A 12 9.55 17.11 40.35
CA ASN A 12 8.50 18.12 40.47
C ASN A 12 8.09 18.59 39.07
N LEU A 13 7.10 17.89 38.50
CA LEU A 13 6.56 18.16 37.17
C LEU A 13 5.97 19.57 37.04
N GLU A 14 5.52 20.18 38.14
CA GLU A 14 4.98 21.55 38.14
C GLU A 14 6.08 22.56 37.79
N ASN A 15 7.24 22.49 38.47
CA ASN A 15 8.38 23.33 38.15
C ASN A 15 8.94 23.09 36.74
N VAL A 16 8.98 21.83 36.29
CA VAL A 16 9.42 21.50 34.92
C VAL A 16 8.46 22.07 33.88
N SER A 17 7.15 21.97 34.11
CA SER A 17 6.13 22.51 33.21
C SER A 17 6.20 24.05 33.11
N GLN A 18 6.41 24.74 34.24
CA GLN A 18 6.54 26.20 34.27
C GLN A 18 7.77 26.68 33.51
N ILE A 19 8.92 26.03 33.71
CA ILE A 19 10.17 26.34 32.99
C ILE A 19 10.00 26.09 31.48
N LEU A 20 9.38 25.00 31.07
CA LEU A 20 9.14 24.72 29.65
C LEU A 20 8.19 25.74 29.03
N LEU A 21 7.07 26.05 29.67
CA LEU A 21 6.07 26.99 29.15
C LEU A 21 6.58 28.43 29.06
N THR A 22 7.47 28.85 29.95
CA THR A 22 8.08 30.19 29.93
C THR A 22 9.21 30.36 28.92
N ASN A 23 9.82 29.26 28.45
CA ASN A 23 10.97 29.30 27.52
C ASN A 23 10.61 28.93 26.07
N ILE A 24 9.38 28.49 25.79
CA ILE A 24 8.92 28.30 24.42
C ILE A 24 8.65 29.68 23.79
N PRO A 25 9.29 30.04 22.66
CA PRO A 25 8.94 31.26 21.94
C PRO A 25 7.43 31.28 21.66
N GLN A 26 6.76 32.40 21.94
CA GLN A 26 5.30 32.47 21.83
C GLN A 26 4.78 32.17 20.41
N ASP A 27 5.61 32.34 19.39
CA ASP A 27 5.29 32.05 17.99
C ASP A 27 5.32 30.54 17.67
N ASP A 28 5.96 29.72 18.51
CA ASP A 28 6.02 28.25 18.36
C ASP A 28 4.83 27.54 19.04
N LEU A 29 4.02 28.27 19.81
CA LEU A 29 2.84 27.72 20.48
C LEU A 29 1.61 27.77 19.54
N LEU A 30 1.31 26.64 18.89
CA LEU A 30 0.20 26.52 17.96
C LEU A 30 -1.19 26.56 18.63
N GLY A 31 -1.29 26.16 19.91
CA GLY A 31 -2.54 26.19 20.66
C GLY A 31 -2.47 25.42 21.98
N GLN A 32 -3.56 25.44 22.74
CA GLN A 32 -3.72 24.75 24.02
C GLN A 32 -5.02 23.96 24.04
N LEU A 33 -5.00 22.75 24.61
CA LEU A 33 -6.21 21.98 24.90
C LEU A 33 -6.50 22.03 26.40
N ILE A 34 -7.65 22.59 26.77
CA ILE A 34 -8.14 22.62 28.15
C ILE A 34 -9.13 21.48 28.36
N ILE A 35 -8.91 20.68 29.39
CA ILE A 35 -9.73 19.53 29.76
C ILE A 35 -10.64 19.92 30.94
N LEU A 36 -11.94 19.85 30.74
CA LEU A 36 -12.97 20.10 31.75
C LEU A 36 -13.76 18.82 32.01
N LYS A 37 -14.60 18.81 33.06
CA LYS A 37 -15.46 17.67 33.36
C LYS A 37 -16.52 17.48 32.26
N GLY A 38 -16.24 16.56 31.33
CA GLY A 38 -17.13 16.19 30.22
C GLY A 38 -17.05 17.06 28.97
N GLN A 39 -16.07 17.97 28.89
CA GLN A 39 -15.97 18.95 27.79
C GLN A 39 -14.51 19.33 27.56
N PHE A 40 -14.17 19.67 26.32
CA PHE A 40 -12.84 20.14 25.96
C PHE A 40 -12.92 21.50 25.27
N ILE A 41 -11.88 22.32 25.42
CA ILE A 41 -11.74 23.61 24.74
C ILE A 41 -10.38 23.66 24.07
N LEU A 42 -10.37 23.87 22.75
CA LEU A 42 -9.16 24.23 22.03
C LEU A 42 -9.02 25.75 22.02
N VAL A 43 -7.85 26.23 22.40
CA VAL A 43 -7.44 27.63 22.36
C VAL A 43 -6.39 27.75 21.26
N GLU A 44 -6.73 28.48 20.20
CA GLU A 44 -5.81 28.75 19.09
C GLU A 44 -5.44 30.23 19.12
N ARG A 45 -4.18 30.54 18.82
CA ARG A 45 -3.71 31.93 18.77
C ARG A 45 -3.55 32.36 17.33
N GLU A 46 -4.22 33.44 16.96
CA GLU A 46 -4.09 34.05 15.64
C GLU A 46 -3.58 35.48 15.83
N GLY A 47 -2.24 35.63 15.81
CA GLY A 47 -1.57 36.88 16.14
C GLY A 47 -1.76 37.30 17.62
N LYS A 48 -2.46 38.41 17.86
CA LYS A 48 -2.72 38.94 19.22
C LYS A 48 -4.05 38.48 19.81
N GLU A 49 -4.90 37.79 19.05
CA GLU A 49 -6.21 37.35 19.50
C GLU A 49 -6.24 35.84 19.74
N SER A 50 -7.04 35.43 20.73
CA SER A 50 -7.28 34.02 21.06
C SER A 50 -8.66 33.60 20.58
N LYS A 51 -8.73 32.49 19.83
CA LYS A 51 -9.98 31.83 19.44
C LYS A 51 -10.23 30.62 20.33
N TYR A 52 -11.49 30.44 20.70
CA TYR A 52 -11.94 29.37 21.59
C TYR A 52 -12.96 28.49 20.89
N LYS A 53 -12.69 27.19 20.82
CA LYS A 53 -13.59 26.20 20.23
C LYS A 53 -13.91 25.11 21.23
N PHE A 54 -15.20 24.96 21.54
CA PHE A 54 -15.70 23.82 22.31
C PHE A 54 -15.62 22.56 21.45
N LEU A 55 -14.94 21.54 21.97
CA LEU A 55 -14.79 20.25 21.33
C LEU A 55 -15.56 19.19 22.12
N SER A 56 -16.35 18.39 21.42
CA SER A 56 -16.96 17.22 22.05
C SER A 56 -15.89 16.21 22.44
N PRO A 57 -16.14 15.35 23.45
CA PRO A 57 -15.24 14.26 23.79
C PRO A 57 -14.84 13.40 22.58
N GLU A 58 -15.77 13.15 21.64
CA GLU A 58 -15.52 12.36 20.43
C GLU A 58 -14.59 13.07 19.43
N ALA A 59 -14.66 14.41 19.34
CA ALA A 59 -13.78 15.19 18.46
C ALA A 59 -12.33 15.17 18.97
N VAL A 60 -12.15 15.26 20.28
CA VAL A 60 -10.83 15.11 20.93
C VAL A 60 -10.36 13.66 20.82
N GLU A 61 -11.23 12.68 21.09
CA GLU A 61 -10.90 11.27 20.89
C GLU A 61 -10.37 11.04 19.48
N LYS A 62 -11.05 11.50 18.42
CA LYS A 62 -10.59 11.37 17.03
C LYS A 62 -9.26 12.06 16.74
N ALA A 63 -9.01 13.22 17.34
CA ALA A 63 -7.78 13.98 17.12
C ALA A 63 -6.54 13.34 17.78
N PHE A 64 -6.73 12.61 18.89
CA PHE A 64 -5.66 11.96 19.65
C PHE A 64 -5.65 10.43 19.50
N THR A 65 -6.69 9.82 18.94
CA THR A 65 -6.63 8.45 18.47
C THR A 65 -5.92 8.39 17.13
N SER A 66 -4.58 8.37 17.19
CA SER A 66 -3.89 7.29 16.49
C SER A 66 -4.34 5.98 17.15
N LYS A 67 -5.59 5.53 16.91
CA LYS A 67 -5.99 4.16 17.28
C LYS A 67 -4.88 3.29 16.71
N THR A 68 -4.16 2.58 17.57
CA THR A 68 -3.05 1.70 17.16
C THR A 68 -3.59 0.88 16.02
N ALA A 69 -3.22 1.27 14.80
CA ALA A 69 -3.80 0.71 13.61
C ALA A 69 -3.07 -0.61 13.44
N ALA A 70 -3.55 -1.62 14.14
CA ALA A 70 -3.00 -2.95 14.04
C ALA A 70 -3.51 -3.55 12.74
N SER A 71 -2.61 -3.81 11.81
CA SER A 71 -2.89 -4.58 10.60
C SER A 71 -3.29 -6.03 10.90
N GLY A 72 -3.09 -6.49 12.14
CA GLY A 72 -2.97 -7.92 12.43
C GLY A 72 -1.68 -8.48 11.81
N TRP A 73 -1.64 -9.79 11.60
CA TRP A 73 -0.51 -10.46 10.96
C TRP A 73 -0.47 -10.13 9.47
N LEU A 74 0.60 -9.48 9.04
CA LEU A 74 0.85 -9.25 7.62
C LEU A 74 1.41 -10.53 6.99
N SER A 75 1.02 -10.80 5.74
CA SER A 75 1.61 -11.88 4.97
C SER A 75 3.12 -11.68 4.79
N SER A 76 3.88 -12.76 4.65
CA SER A 76 5.34 -12.69 4.41
C SER A 76 5.74 -11.93 3.14
N ASN A 77 4.80 -11.74 2.21
CA ASN A 77 5.02 -11.01 0.97
C ASN A 77 4.79 -9.50 1.15
N THR A 78 4.22 -9.05 2.27
CA THR A 78 3.94 -7.64 2.50
C THR A 78 5.23 -6.87 2.71
N ILE A 79 5.47 -5.88 1.85
CA ILE A 79 6.64 -4.99 1.92
C ILE A 79 6.27 -3.60 2.44
N TRP A 80 4.99 -3.24 2.38
CA TRP A 80 4.49 -1.97 2.88
C TRP A 80 3.02 -2.10 3.28
N TRP A 81 2.64 -1.42 4.36
CA TRP A 81 1.28 -1.30 4.84
C TRP A 81 1.05 0.13 5.32
N GLY A 82 -0.13 0.67 5.02
CA GLY A 82 -0.58 1.96 5.50
C GLY A 82 -2.10 1.98 5.69
N LYS A 83 -2.57 2.96 6.45
CA LYS A 83 -4.01 3.15 6.70
C LYS A 83 -4.32 4.63 6.65
N ASN A 84 -5.26 5.00 5.79
CA ASN A 84 -5.80 6.35 5.66
C ASN A 84 -7.33 6.31 5.87
N PRO A 85 -8.04 7.45 5.84
CA PRO A 85 -9.50 7.47 5.99
C PRO A 85 -10.27 6.65 4.94
N GLU A 86 -9.67 6.38 3.77
CA GLU A 86 -10.28 5.58 2.69
C GLU A 86 -10.12 4.06 2.91
N GLY A 87 -9.19 3.65 3.78
CA GLY A 87 -9.04 2.26 4.18
C GLY A 87 -7.58 1.83 4.39
N GLU A 88 -7.39 0.51 4.43
CA GLU A 88 -6.05 -0.06 4.43
C GLU A 88 -5.50 -0.12 3.01
N THR A 89 -4.20 0.11 2.95
CA THR A 89 -3.41 0.02 1.74
C THR A 89 -2.24 -0.90 1.99
N ILE A 90 -2.04 -1.86 1.09
CA ILE A 90 -1.02 -2.89 1.26
C ILE A 90 -0.31 -3.10 -0.06
N ILE A 91 1.03 -3.19 -0.01
CA ILE A 91 1.86 -3.60 -1.14
C ILE A 91 2.53 -4.93 -0.79
N GLN A 92 2.39 -5.89 -1.68
CA GLN A 92 3.04 -7.20 -1.62
C GLN A 92 4.03 -7.37 -2.77
N PHE A 93 5.17 -7.99 -2.47
CA PHE A 93 6.16 -8.42 -3.44
C PHE A 93 6.09 -9.93 -3.63
N TYR A 94 5.93 -10.37 -4.87
CA TYR A 94 5.97 -11.76 -5.26
C TYR A 94 7.21 -12.00 -6.12
N SER A 95 8.13 -12.84 -5.64
CA SER A 95 9.32 -13.22 -6.42
C SER A 95 8.96 -13.99 -7.71
N PRO A 96 9.86 -14.07 -8.70
CA PRO A 96 9.58 -14.76 -9.96
C PRO A 96 9.22 -16.22 -9.73
N GLN A 97 8.03 -16.60 -10.18
CA GLN A 97 7.48 -17.95 -10.00
C GLN A 97 6.59 -18.35 -11.18
N LYS A 98 6.16 -19.61 -11.21
CA LYS A 98 5.24 -20.12 -12.23
C LYS A 98 3.81 -20.04 -11.72
N TYR A 99 2.90 -19.61 -12.59
CA TYR A 99 1.48 -19.59 -12.32
C TYR A 99 0.75 -20.49 -13.30
N GLN A 100 -0.34 -21.08 -12.81
CA GLN A 100 -1.33 -21.74 -13.65
C GLN A 100 -2.35 -20.69 -14.07
N ILE A 101 -2.57 -20.57 -15.38
CA ILE A 101 -3.48 -19.59 -15.96
C ILE A 101 -4.38 -20.26 -17.00
N GLN A 102 -5.55 -19.69 -17.21
CA GLN A 102 -6.44 -20.06 -18.29
C GLN A 102 -6.56 -18.89 -19.26
N ILE A 103 -6.47 -19.15 -20.57
CA ILE A 103 -6.72 -18.14 -21.62
C ILE A 103 -7.97 -18.57 -22.40
N MET A 104 -8.99 -17.70 -22.44
CA MET A 104 -10.23 -17.94 -23.18
C MET A 104 -9.97 -18.05 -24.68
N GLY A 105 -10.60 -19.02 -25.33
CA GLY A 105 -10.52 -19.23 -26.79
C GLY A 105 -9.39 -20.17 -27.25
N GLN A 106 -8.62 -20.74 -26.32
CA GLN A 106 -7.94 -22.02 -26.54
C GLN A 106 -8.86 -23.13 -26.00
N GLU A 107 -8.73 -24.37 -26.48
CA GLU A 107 -9.29 -25.52 -25.74
C GLU A 107 -8.87 -25.36 -24.27
N THR A 108 -9.79 -25.57 -23.34
CA THR A 108 -9.77 -25.15 -21.92
C THR A 108 -8.60 -25.76 -21.11
N GLU A 109 -7.37 -25.52 -21.53
CA GLU A 109 -6.15 -26.09 -20.97
C GLU A 109 -5.53 -25.08 -20.02
N VAL A 110 -5.31 -25.52 -18.79
CA VAL A 110 -4.61 -24.75 -17.77
C VAL A 110 -3.13 -24.73 -18.14
N MET A 111 -2.62 -23.56 -18.51
CA MET A 111 -1.22 -23.38 -18.87
C MET A 111 -0.39 -23.01 -17.66
N THR A 112 0.77 -23.66 -17.51
CA THR A 112 1.78 -23.24 -16.54
C THR A 112 2.79 -22.32 -17.20
N VAL A 113 2.89 -21.07 -16.73
CA VAL A 113 3.72 -20.03 -17.35
C VAL A 113 4.66 -19.41 -16.31
N PRO A 114 5.97 -19.26 -16.60
CA PRO A 114 6.86 -18.51 -15.73
C PRO A 114 6.58 -17.01 -15.83
N MET A 115 6.56 -16.33 -14.69
CA MET A 115 6.32 -14.90 -14.58
C MET A 115 7.54 -14.17 -14.01
N PRO A 116 7.68 -12.86 -14.30
CA PRO A 116 8.63 -12.01 -13.59
C PRO A 116 8.22 -11.86 -12.11
N ALA A 117 8.99 -11.10 -11.35
CA ALA A 117 8.52 -10.65 -10.04
C ALA A 117 7.38 -9.64 -10.21
N PHE A 118 6.49 -9.58 -9.23
CA PHE A 118 5.37 -8.65 -9.21
C PHE A 118 5.33 -7.83 -7.94
N LEU A 119 4.87 -6.59 -8.11
CA LEU A 119 4.31 -5.79 -7.04
C LEU A 119 2.80 -5.75 -7.19
N PHE A 120 2.12 -6.27 -6.18
CA PHE A 120 0.66 -6.27 -6.11
C PHE A 120 0.25 -5.33 -4.99
N ALA A 121 -0.60 -4.37 -5.29
CA ALA A 121 -1.05 -3.40 -4.31
C ALA A 121 -2.57 -3.33 -4.26
N GLY A 122 -3.12 -3.08 -3.08
CA GLY A 122 -4.55 -2.82 -2.89
C GLY A 122 -4.76 -1.55 -2.07
N CYS A 123 -5.80 -0.79 -2.40
CA CYS A 123 -6.29 0.38 -1.67
C CYS A 123 -7.80 0.49 -1.86
N GLY A 124 -8.56 0.45 -0.77
CA GLY A 124 -10.02 0.38 -0.85
C GLY A 124 -10.47 -0.84 -1.68
N SER A 125 -11.30 -0.65 -2.70
CA SER A 125 -11.72 -1.72 -3.63
C SER A 125 -10.86 -1.83 -4.89
N ARG A 126 -9.78 -1.05 -5.01
CA ARG A 126 -8.91 -1.03 -6.18
C ARG A 126 -7.64 -1.83 -5.92
N TYR A 127 -7.23 -2.58 -6.94
CA TYR A 127 -6.01 -3.36 -6.92
C TYR A 127 -5.18 -3.09 -8.16
N TYR A 128 -3.88 -3.12 -8.00
CA TYR A 128 -2.91 -2.73 -9.01
C TYR A 128 -1.79 -3.76 -9.11
N LEU A 129 -1.22 -3.87 -10.30
CA LEU A 129 -0.14 -4.83 -10.58
C LEU A 129 0.96 -4.19 -11.41
N TRP A 130 2.21 -4.44 -11.02
CA TRP A 130 3.40 -4.07 -11.78
C TRP A 130 4.36 -5.26 -11.84
N ALA A 131 5.04 -5.42 -12.96
CA ALA A 131 6.18 -6.32 -13.06
C ALA A 131 7.46 -5.59 -12.64
N VAL A 132 8.37 -6.31 -11.98
CA VAL A 132 9.71 -5.84 -11.63
C VAL A 132 10.76 -6.88 -11.99
N LYS A 133 11.99 -6.41 -12.24
CA LYS A 133 13.12 -7.29 -12.55
C LYS A 133 13.82 -7.75 -11.27
N GLY A 134 14.33 -8.97 -11.31
CA GLY A 134 15.09 -9.57 -10.20
C GLY A 134 14.25 -10.43 -9.28
N ARG A 135 14.87 -10.96 -8.22
CA ARG A 135 14.25 -11.87 -7.24
C ARG A 135 14.04 -11.24 -5.87
N VAL A 136 14.64 -10.07 -5.63
CA VAL A 136 14.62 -9.35 -4.36
C VAL A 136 14.00 -7.99 -4.61
N PHE A 137 13.14 -7.56 -3.70
CA PHE A 137 12.52 -6.24 -3.77
C PHE A 137 13.57 -5.13 -3.67
N LYS A 138 13.40 -4.09 -4.48
CA LYS A 138 14.22 -2.87 -4.48
C LYS A 138 13.30 -1.66 -4.65
N PRO A 139 13.28 -0.70 -3.69
CA PRO A 139 12.39 0.46 -3.73
C PRO A 139 12.56 1.38 -4.95
N ASP A 140 13.76 1.39 -5.55
CA ASP A 140 14.16 2.23 -6.68
C ASP A 140 14.09 1.49 -8.04
N ALA A 141 13.59 0.25 -8.06
CA ALA A 141 13.54 -0.53 -9.29
C ALA A 141 12.53 0.04 -10.29
N GLN A 142 12.91 0.08 -11.57
CA GLN A 142 11.98 0.39 -12.66
C GLN A 142 10.77 -0.55 -12.64
N LEU A 143 9.57 0.04 -12.68
CA LEU A 143 8.31 -0.68 -12.88
C LEU A 143 8.08 -0.97 -14.36
N TYR A 144 7.55 -2.16 -14.63
CA TYR A 144 7.17 -2.63 -15.96
C TYR A 144 5.68 -2.97 -15.98
N LYS A 145 5.07 -2.87 -17.15
CA LYS A 145 3.72 -3.36 -17.37
C LYS A 145 3.68 -4.86 -17.05
N PRO A 146 2.67 -5.36 -16.33
CA PRO A 146 2.51 -6.79 -16.14
C PRO A 146 2.35 -7.48 -17.49
N PRO A 147 3.10 -8.56 -17.78
CA PRO A 147 2.97 -9.30 -19.02
C PRO A 147 1.74 -10.22 -18.97
N LEU A 148 0.57 -9.66 -18.70
CA LEU A 148 -0.70 -10.35 -18.49
C LEU A 148 -1.86 -9.51 -19.04
N PRO A 149 -2.91 -10.12 -19.61
CA PRO A 149 -4.18 -9.44 -19.86
C PRO A 149 -4.84 -8.94 -18.57
N ASN A 150 -6.02 -8.32 -18.67
CA ASN A 150 -6.83 -7.87 -17.54
C ASN A 150 -6.19 -6.81 -16.61
N VAL A 151 -5.15 -6.12 -17.09
CA VAL A 151 -4.55 -4.97 -16.38
C VAL A 151 -4.60 -3.76 -17.29
N TRP A 152 -5.15 -2.65 -16.82
CA TRP A 152 -5.23 -1.39 -17.54
C TRP A 152 -3.85 -0.72 -17.68
N GLU A 153 -3.77 0.32 -18.51
CA GLU A 153 -2.53 1.06 -18.77
C GLU A 153 -2.01 1.79 -17.50
N ASP A 154 -2.91 2.15 -16.59
CA ASP A 154 -2.62 2.74 -15.28
C ASP A 154 -2.27 1.69 -14.21
N SER A 155 -2.03 0.45 -14.62
CA SER A 155 -1.76 -0.72 -13.77
C SER A 155 -2.93 -1.19 -12.90
N ASN A 156 -4.13 -0.62 -13.03
CA ASN A 156 -5.30 -1.13 -12.32
C ASN A 156 -5.74 -2.49 -12.88
N ILE A 157 -6.13 -3.42 -12.01
CA ILE A 157 -6.59 -4.75 -12.43
C ILE A 157 -8.09 -4.71 -12.73
N CYS A 158 -8.46 -5.18 -13.91
CA CYS A 158 -9.84 -5.43 -14.29
C CYS A 158 -10.28 -6.82 -13.83
N PHE A 159 -11.17 -6.90 -12.85
CA PHE A 159 -11.76 -8.17 -12.40
C PHE A 159 -13.10 -8.49 -13.09
N GLY A 160 -13.51 -7.72 -14.09
CA GLY A 160 -14.80 -7.86 -14.75
C GLY A 160 -15.96 -7.65 -13.78
N GLY A 161 -16.94 -8.56 -13.80
CA GLY A 161 -18.12 -8.51 -12.92
C GLY A 161 -17.92 -9.05 -11.51
N ASN A 162 -16.71 -9.45 -11.12
CA ASN A 162 -16.45 -9.98 -9.78
C ASN A 162 -16.57 -8.89 -8.71
N SER A 163 -17.31 -9.18 -7.65
CA SER A 163 -17.35 -8.31 -6.47
C SER A 163 -16.10 -8.52 -5.62
N LEU A 164 -15.32 -7.46 -5.45
CA LEU A 164 -14.07 -7.49 -4.68
C LEU A 164 -14.31 -7.08 -3.24
N SER A 165 -13.67 -7.78 -2.33
CA SER A 165 -13.54 -7.33 -0.94
C SER A 165 -12.70 -6.06 -0.88
N MET A 166 -12.96 -5.20 0.12
CA MET A 166 -12.05 -4.10 0.42
C MET A 166 -10.68 -4.63 0.83
N CYS A 167 -9.63 -3.93 0.44
CA CYS A 167 -8.25 -4.23 0.80
C CYS A 167 -8.06 -4.10 2.31
N ASN A 168 -7.55 -5.17 2.91
CA ASN A 168 -7.00 -5.23 4.26
C ASN A 168 -6.09 -6.46 4.35
N ALA A 169 -5.41 -6.61 5.49
CA ALA A 169 -4.44 -7.68 5.69
C ALA A 169 -5.04 -9.10 5.55
N ALA A 170 -6.33 -9.27 5.84
CA ALA A 170 -7.01 -10.56 5.76
C ALA A 170 -7.51 -10.92 4.34
N THR A 171 -7.80 -9.91 3.50
CA THR A 171 -8.43 -10.12 2.19
C THR A 171 -7.44 -10.09 1.02
N ILE A 172 -6.31 -9.38 1.14
CA ILE A 172 -5.43 -9.12 0.00
C ILE A 172 -4.93 -10.40 -0.69
N SER A 173 -4.54 -11.43 0.07
CA SER A 173 -4.08 -12.70 -0.50
C SER A 173 -5.20 -13.44 -1.25
N GLN A 174 -6.46 -13.31 -0.83
CA GLN A 174 -7.60 -13.91 -1.52
C GLN A 174 -7.83 -13.25 -2.88
N VAL A 175 -7.64 -11.93 -2.96
CA VAL A 175 -7.77 -11.18 -4.22
C VAL A 175 -6.62 -11.50 -5.16
N TRP A 176 -5.41 -11.70 -4.63
CA TRP A 176 -4.29 -12.22 -5.41
C TRP A 176 -4.61 -13.58 -6.04
N ASP A 177 -5.13 -14.53 -5.26
CA ASP A 177 -5.53 -15.84 -5.76
C ASP A 177 -6.68 -15.76 -6.78
N LEU A 178 -7.64 -14.87 -6.55
CA LEU A 178 -8.75 -14.62 -7.47
C LEU A 178 -8.25 -14.13 -8.84
N PHE A 179 -7.25 -13.24 -8.87
CA PHE A 179 -6.67 -12.74 -10.11
C PHE A 179 -6.11 -13.88 -10.97
N TRP A 180 -5.37 -14.83 -10.38
CA TRP A 180 -4.80 -15.96 -11.10
C TRP A 180 -5.81 -17.02 -11.52
N LYS A 181 -6.89 -17.19 -10.75
CA LYS A 181 -8.00 -18.10 -11.09
C LYS A 181 -8.96 -17.53 -12.13
N SER A 182 -8.93 -16.22 -12.33
CA SER A 182 -9.77 -15.56 -13.34
C SER A 182 -9.25 -15.87 -14.74
N PRO A 183 -10.13 -16.20 -15.69
CA PRO A 183 -9.69 -16.45 -17.06
C PRO A 183 -9.17 -15.16 -17.69
N PHE A 184 -8.01 -15.24 -18.35
CA PHE A 184 -7.50 -14.17 -19.18
C PHE A 184 -8.08 -14.26 -20.58
N ASN A 185 -8.27 -13.15 -21.26
CA ASN A 185 -8.70 -13.12 -22.65
C ASN A 185 -7.84 -12.12 -23.45
N LYS A 186 -8.26 -11.76 -24.67
CA LYS A 186 -7.51 -10.80 -25.51
C LYS A 186 -7.73 -9.34 -25.11
N ASP A 187 -8.64 -9.06 -24.19
CA ASP A 187 -8.89 -7.70 -23.72
C ASP A 187 -7.69 -7.21 -22.91
N LEU A 188 -7.32 -5.95 -23.13
CA LEU A 188 -6.14 -5.33 -22.50
C LEU A 188 -4.84 -6.13 -22.74
N SER A 189 -4.70 -6.84 -23.87
CA SER A 189 -3.53 -7.68 -24.15
C SER A 189 -2.37 -6.98 -24.87
N GLN A 190 -2.63 -5.80 -25.45
CA GLN A 190 -1.68 -5.04 -26.27
C GLN A 190 -0.62 -4.31 -25.43
N GLY A 191 0.56 -4.10 -26.02
CA GLY A 191 1.62 -3.25 -25.48
C GLY A 191 2.35 -3.79 -24.24
N LYS A 192 2.19 -5.08 -23.92
CA LYS A 192 2.71 -5.71 -22.69
C LYS A 192 3.89 -6.65 -22.89
N SER A 193 4.26 -6.91 -24.13
CA SER A 193 5.44 -7.66 -24.54
C SER A 193 6.11 -6.91 -25.69
N LYS A 194 7.44 -6.83 -25.68
CA LYS A 194 8.20 -6.25 -26.79
C LYS A 194 8.23 -7.17 -28.02
N THR A 195 8.22 -8.48 -27.80
CA THR A 195 8.25 -9.48 -28.87
C THR A 195 6.87 -9.76 -29.44
N HIS A 196 5.80 -9.55 -28.67
CA HIS A 196 4.42 -9.73 -29.10
C HIS A 196 3.58 -8.49 -28.72
N PRO A 197 3.83 -7.33 -29.34
CA PRO A 197 3.20 -6.06 -28.97
C PRO A 197 1.68 -6.08 -29.16
N ASP A 198 1.16 -6.83 -30.13
CA ASP A 198 -0.28 -6.85 -30.43
C ASP A 198 -1.09 -7.73 -29.48
N ASN A 199 -0.47 -8.73 -28.84
CA ASN A 199 -1.17 -9.66 -27.95
C ASN A 199 -0.20 -10.45 -27.07
N ILE A 200 -0.16 -10.12 -25.78
CA ILE A 200 0.66 -10.82 -24.78
C ILE A 200 0.33 -12.32 -24.66
N CYS A 201 -0.90 -12.74 -24.94
CA CYS A 201 -1.29 -14.16 -24.85
C CYS A 201 -0.43 -15.05 -25.74
N ASN A 202 0.00 -14.55 -26.91
CA ASN A 202 0.88 -15.30 -27.82
C ASN A 202 2.23 -15.63 -27.17
N GLN A 203 2.79 -14.67 -26.42
CA GLN A 203 4.02 -14.89 -25.66
C GLN A 203 3.81 -15.89 -24.52
N LEU A 204 2.68 -15.82 -23.80
CA LEU A 204 2.38 -16.75 -22.72
C LEU A 204 2.22 -18.19 -23.22
N ILE A 205 1.52 -18.38 -24.33
CA ILE A 205 1.37 -19.67 -25.02
C ILE A 205 2.75 -20.20 -25.46
N LYS A 206 3.57 -19.34 -26.07
CA LYS A 206 4.94 -19.71 -26.48
C LYS A 206 5.79 -20.17 -25.30
N LEU A 207 5.76 -19.44 -24.19
CA LEU A 207 6.52 -19.78 -22.98
C LEU A 207 6.04 -21.09 -22.35
N HIS A 208 4.73 -21.34 -22.37
CA HIS A 208 4.15 -22.60 -21.93
C HIS A 208 4.63 -23.77 -22.81
N ALA A 209 4.44 -23.67 -24.12
CA ALA A 209 4.80 -24.71 -25.09
C ALA A 209 6.29 -25.05 -25.06
N SER A 210 7.16 -24.02 -24.89
CA SER A 210 8.60 -24.22 -24.78
C SER A 210 9.06 -24.67 -23.39
N LYS A 211 8.13 -24.89 -22.44
CA LYS A 211 8.41 -25.22 -21.02
C LYS A 211 9.44 -24.27 -20.39
N ALA A 212 9.31 -22.97 -20.67
CA ALA A 212 10.28 -21.98 -20.25
C ALA A 212 10.49 -21.99 -18.71
N LYS A 213 11.72 -21.71 -18.30
CA LYS A 213 12.10 -21.65 -16.87
C LYS A 213 11.82 -20.29 -16.24
N SER A 214 11.89 -19.21 -17.03
CA SER A 214 11.71 -17.83 -16.59
C SER A 214 11.05 -16.99 -17.67
N TYR A 215 10.36 -15.92 -17.26
CA TYR A 215 9.91 -14.89 -18.20
C TYR A 215 11.12 -14.07 -18.69
N PRO A 216 11.27 -13.78 -20.00
CA PRO A 216 12.41 -13.03 -20.51
C PRO A 216 12.39 -11.56 -20.03
N SER A 217 13.37 -11.15 -19.23
CA SER A 217 13.41 -9.77 -18.71
C SER A 217 13.59 -8.71 -19.81
N SER A 218 14.14 -9.09 -20.96
CA SER A 218 14.26 -8.24 -22.14
C SER A 218 12.92 -7.96 -22.82
N ASP A 219 11.91 -8.80 -22.60
CA ASP A 219 10.59 -8.71 -23.21
C ASP A 219 9.65 -7.74 -22.46
N LEU A 220 9.99 -7.40 -21.21
CA LEU A 220 9.20 -6.48 -20.40
C LEU A 220 9.18 -5.06 -20.99
N VAL A 221 7.99 -4.45 -20.94
CA VAL A 221 7.73 -3.08 -21.39
C VAL A 221 7.67 -2.16 -20.16
N PRO A 222 8.50 -1.11 -20.08
CA PRO A 222 8.44 -0.15 -18.96
C PRO A 222 7.07 0.51 -18.85
N VAL A 223 6.66 0.85 -17.62
CA VAL A 223 5.55 1.79 -17.44
C VAL A 223 6.03 3.18 -17.82
N HIS A 224 5.24 3.90 -18.63
CA HIS A 224 5.56 5.26 -19.09
C HIS A 224 4.68 6.31 -18.38
N SER A 225 4.28 6.02 -17.14
CA SER A 225 3.58 6.98 -16.28
C SER A 225 4.57 7.99 -15.73
N TRP A 226 4.26 9.28 -15.83
CA TRP A 226 5.08 10.34 -15.24
C TRP A 226 4.98 10.41 -13.72
N LYS A 227 3.98 9.75 -13.12
CA LYS A 227 3.77 9.74 -11.66
C LYS A 227 4.29 8.50 -10.97
N VAL A 228 4.31 7.35 -11.62
CA VAL A 228 4.61 6.06 -10.96
C VAL A 228 5.57 5.25 -11.81
N THR A 229 6.86 5.40 -11.51
CA THR A 229 7.97 4.74 -12.22
C THR A 229 8.75 3.77 -11.34
N THR A 230 8.72 4.00 -10.02
CA THR A 230 9.36 3.19 -9.00
C THR A 230 8.34 2.74 -7.94
N PRO A 231 8.65 1.70 -7.14
CA PRO A 231 7.84 1.30 -6.01
C PRO A 231 7.58 2.41 -4.98
N GLU A 232 8.56 3.30 -4.76
CA GLU A 232 8.40 4.43 -3.83
C GLU A 232 7.37 5.44 -4.33
N ASP A 233 7.32 5.67 -5.64
CA ASP A 233 6.30 6.53 -6.27
C ASP A 233 4.87 6.03 -6.03
N ILE A 234 4.67 4.70 -5.89
CA ILE A 234 3.35 4.12 -5.60
C ILE A 234 2.83 4.68 -4.28
N ILE A 235 3.69 4.73 -3.25
CA ILE A 235 3.33 5.21 -1.92
C ILE A 235 2.99 6.71 -1.98
N ASN A 236 3.80 7.49 -2.70
CA ASN A 236 3.71 8.94 -2.74
C ASN A 236 2.63 9.51 -3.66
N HIS A 237 2.06 8.70 -4.55
CA HIS A 237 1.14 9.20 -5.59
C HIS A 237 -0.16 8.41 -5.72
N LEU A 238 -0.18 7.15 -5.30
CA LEU A 238 -1.38 6.31 -5.37
C LEU A 238 -2.14 6.27 -4.04
N PHE A 239 -1.44 6.49 -2.92
CA PHE A 239 -1.95 6.24 -1.56
C PHE A 239 -1.90 7.47 -0.64
N SER A 240 -1.30 8.55 -1.12
CA SER A 240 -1.24 9.89 -0.53
C SER A 240 -2.50 10.70 -0.80
#